data_AF-A0A653WS99-F1
#
_entry.id   AF-A0A653WS99-F1
#
_cell.length_a   1.000
_cell.length_b   1.000
_cell.length_c   1.000
_cell.angle_alpha   90.00
_cell.angle_beta   90.00
_cell.angle_gamma   90.00
#
_symmetry.space_group_name_H-M   'P 1'
#
loop_
_entity.id
_entity.type
_entity.pdbx_description
1 polymer ?
#
loop_
_entity_poly.entity_id
_entity_poly.type
_entity_poly.pdbx_seq_one_letter_code
_entity_poly.pdbx_strand_id
1 'polypeptide(L)'
;MSRHHRGGRANSRMTALTLYVYGLRCHLCLRLGADTRDHLIPKSKGGADTIDNCRPAHHRCNAKRQDRDLTPELLKEFRPDVIEISVDTSELFESDDVLDTPRSVHFLPEPHQKTTDREATETRAG
;
A
#
# COMPACT_ATOMS: atom_id res chain seq x y z
N MET A 1 26.81 -13.08 -29.39
CA MET A 1 26.08 -13.70 -28.28
C MET A 1 24.87 -12.83 -27.95
N SER A 2 23.68 -13.23 -28.41
CA SER A 2 22.45 -12.43 -28.28
C SER A 2 21.95 -12.46 -26.83
N ARG A 3 21.98 -11.32 -26.14
CA ARG A 3 21.42 -11.18 -24.79
C ARG A 3 19.89 -11.24 -24.91
N HIS A 4 19.30 -12.36 -24.50
CA HIS A 4 17.85 -12.49 -24.40
C HIS A 4 17.34 -11.52 -23.34
N HIS A 5 16.77 -10.39 -23.78
CA HIS A 5 16.04 -9.46 -22.93
C HIS A 5 14.79 -10.17 -22.40
N ARG A 6 14.88 -10.70 -21.17
CA ARG A 6 13.71 -11.22 -20.45
C ARG A 6 12.85 -10.04 -19.98
N GLY A 7 11.96 -9.55 -20.84
CA GLY A 7 11.02 -8.47 -20.47
C GLY A 7 10.00 -8.17 -21.56
N GLY A 8 8.92 -8.96 -21.64
CA GLY A 8 7.78 -8.65 -22.51
C GLY A 8 7.03 -7.38 -22.06
N ARG A 9 6.29 -6.74 -22.99
CA ARG A 9 5.57 -5.47 -22.75
C ARG A 9 4.63 -5.49 -21.53
N ALA A 10 4.00 -6.64 -21.23
CA ALA A 10 3.13 -6.82 -20.07
C ALA A 10 3.91 -6.71 -18.73
N ASN A 11 5.14 -7.25 -18.68
CA ASN A 11 6.02 -7.09 -17.51
C ASN A 11 6.42 -5.63 -17.30
N SER A 12 6.55 -4.85 -18.38
CA SER A 12 6.84 -3.42 -18.31
C SER A 12 5.67 -2.61 -17.77
N ARG A 13 4.42 -2.89 -18.21
CA ARG A 13 3.22 -2.15 -17.76
C ARG A 13 2.97 -2.30 -16.27
N MET A 14 2.98 -3.53 -15.76
CA MET A 14 2.71 -3.74 -14.34
C MET A 14 3.89 -3.30 -13.46
N THR A 15 5.13 -3.32 -13.98
CA THR A 15 6.27 -2.66 -13.30
C THR A 15 6.02 -1.16 -13.18
N ALA A 16 5.66 -0.49 -14.27
CA ALA A 16 5.34 0.94 -14.24
C ALA A 16 4.18 1.24 -13.28
N LEU A 17 3.12 0.44 -13.27
CA LEU A 17 2.01 0.60 -12.34
C LEU A 17 2.45 0.43 -10.88
N THR A 18 3.26 -0.58 -10.58
CA THR A 18 3.78 -0.83 -9.23
C THR A 18 4.61 0.36 -8.73
N LEU A 19 5.50 0.87 -9.57
CA LEU A 19 6.34 2.03 -9.23
C LEU A 19 5.50 3.31 -9.10
N TYR A 20 4.44 3.47 -9.89
CA TYR A 20 3.52 4.61 -9.78
C TYR A 20 2.72 4.58 -8.47
N VAL A 21 2.15 3.42 -8.10
CA VAL A 21 1.30 3.28 -6.91
C VAL A 21 2.09 3.35 -5.61
N TYR A 22 3.24 2.68 -5.53
CA TYR A 22 4.01 2.54 -4.28
C TYR A 22 5.29 3.38 -4.23
N GLY A 23 5.60 4.10 -5.31
CA GLY A 23 6.83 4.88 -5.44
C GLY A 23 8.07 4.02 -5.69
N LEU A 24 9.24 4.59 -5.42
CA LEU A 24 10.54 4.02 -5.78
C LEU A 24 11.30 3.42 -4.58
N ARG A 25 10.65 3.28 -3.42
CA ARG A 25 11.27 2.69 -2.24
C ARG A 25 11.22 1.16 -2.33
N CYS A 26 12.39 0.54 -2.37
CA CYS A 26 12.51 -0.91 -2.40
C CYS A 26 11.94 -1.54 -1.11
N HIS A 27 10.95 -2.43 -1.21
CA HIS A 27 10.37 -3.07 -0.02
C HIS A 27 11.34 -4.05 0.68
N LEU A 28 12.39 -4.51 0.00
CA LEU A 28 13.39 -5.42 0.57
C LEU A 28 14.40 -4.65 1.44
N CYS A 29 15.11 -3.68 0.86
CA CYS A 29 16.18 -2.95 1.56
C CYS A 29 15.82 -1.54 2.05
N LEU A 30 14.58 -1.09 1.81
CA LEU A 30 14.04 0.22 2.19
C LEU A 30 14.71 1.46 1.58
N ARG A 31 15.70 1.29 0.71
CA ARG A 31 16.35 2.39 -0.04
C ARG A 31 15.58 2.75 -1.31
N LEU A 32 15.73 4.00 -1.75
CA LEU A 32 15.16 4.50 -3.01
C LEU A 32 15.86 3.90 -4.24
N GLY A 33 15.25 4.08 -5.42
CA GLY A 33 15.79 3.65 -6.72
C GLY A 33 15.31 2.28 -7.19
N ALA A 34 14.18 1.79 -6.68
CA ALA A 34 13.55 0.59 -7.21
C ALA A 34 13.16 0.79 -8.68
N ASP A 35 13.51 -0.19 -9.51
CA ASP A 35 13.35 -0.19 -10.97
C ASP A 35 12.61 -1.44 -11.48
N THR A 36 12.31 -2.37 -10.58
CA THR A 36 11.55 -3.59 -10.87
C THR A 36 10.39 -3.74 -9.90
N ARG A 37 9.53 -4.73 -10.19
CA ARG A 37 8.51 -5.23 -9.28
C ARG A 37 8.91 -6.60 -8.74
N ASP A 38 8.67 -6.82 -7.46
CA ASP A 38 8.79 -8.09 -6.77
C ASP A 38 7.40 -8.57 -6.33
N HIS A 39 7.16 -9.88 -6.37
CA HIS A 39 5.90 -10.47 -5.91
C HIS A 39 6.00 -10.87 -4.44
N LEU A 40 5.13 -10.34 -3.58
CA LEU A 40 5.08 -10.68 -2.14
C LEU A 40 4.94 -12.20 -1.95
N ILE A 41 4.02 -12.81 -2.68
CA ILE A 41 3.93 -14.26 -2.89
C ILE A 41 4.59 -14.56 -4.24
N PRO A 42 5.72 -15.30 -4.30
CA PRO A 42 6.38 -15.62 -5.55
C PRO A 42 5.45 -16.31 -6.56
N LYS A 43 5.64 -16.02 -7.86
CA LYS A 43 4.88 -16.68 -8.94
C LYS A 43 5.01 -18.21 -8.91
N SER A 44 6.19 -18.74 -8.56
CA SER A 44 6.43 -20.19 -8.41
C SER A 44 5.61 -20.82 -7.29
N LYS A 45 5.14 -20.02 -6.32
CA LYS A 45 4.30 -20.43 -5.19
C LYS A 45 2.81 -20.07 -5.41
N GLY A 46 2.42 -19.77 -6.64
CA GLY A 46 1.03 -19.44 -6.99
C GLY A 46 0.64 -17.97 -6.81
N GLY A 47 1.61 -17.08 -6.58
CA GLY A 47 1.34 -15.65 -6.46
C GLY A 47 0.82 -15.02 -7.75
N ALA A 48 -0.34 -14.38 -7.67
CA ALA A 48 -0.96 -13.70 -8.81
C ALA A 48 -0.19 -12.44 -9.24
N ASP A 49 -0.30 -12.08 -10.52
CA ASP A 49 0.38 -10.92 -11.07
C ASP A 49 -0.44 -9.62 -10.93
N THR A 50 -0.80 -9.27 -9.69
CA THR A 50 -1.69 -8.15 -9.35
C THR A 50 -0.96 -7.03 -8.61
N ILE A 51 -1.55 -5.83 -8.60
CA ILE A 51 -0.98 -4.67 -7.90
C ILE A 51 -0.88 -4.90 -6.38
N ASP A 52 -1.79 -5.69 -5.81
CA ASP A 52 -1.77 -6.02 -4.39
C ASP A 52 -0.60 -6.93 -4.02
N ASN A 53 -0.25 -7.86 -4.91
CA ASN A 53 0.86 -8.80 -4.73
C ASN A 53 2.21 -8.23 -5.21
N CYS A 54 2.25 -7.07 -5.88
CA CYS A 54 3.50 -6.48 -6.36
C CYS A 54 4.00 -5.37 -5.44
N ARG A 55 5.32 -5.30 -5.21
CA ARG A 55 6.00 -4.16 -4.56
C ARG A 55 7.24 -3.71 -5.34
N PRO A 56 7.64 -2.43 -5.24
CA PRO A 56 8.88 -1.95 -5.85
C PRO A 56 10.10 -2.65 -5.26
N ALA A 57 11.01 -3.12 -6.10
CA ALA A 57 12.29 -3.67 -5.69
C ALA A 57 13.41 -3.25 -6.65
N HIS A 58 14.64 -3.10 -6.15
CA HIS A 58 15.81 -3.04 -7.04
C HIS A 58 15.97 -4.36 -7.76
N HIS A 59 16.41 -4.33 -9.02
CA HIS A 59 16.76 -5.53 -9.78
C HIS A 59 17.67 -6.49 -8.99
N ARG A 60 18.71 -5.96 -8.34
CA ARG A 60 19.65 -6.77 -7.51
C ARG A 60 18.98 -7.41 -6.29
N CYS A 61 18.06 -6.70 -5.64
CA CYS A 61 17.42 -7.20 -4.42
C CYS A 61 16.39 -8.27 -4.77
N ASN A 62 15.60 -8.03 -5.81
CA ASN A 62 14.65 -8.98 -6.37
C ASN A 62 15.36 -10.26 -6.84
N ALA A 63 16.46 -10.12 -7.60
CA ALA A 63 17.27 -11.26 -8.03
C ALA A 63 17.90 -12.04 -6.87
N LYS A 64 18.32 -11.37 -5.78
CA LYS A 64 18.81 -12.02 -4.56
C LYS A 64 17.67 -12.73 -3.81
N ARG A 65 16.46 -12.17 -3.77
CA ARG A 65 15.31 -12.76 -3.08
C ARG A 65 14.87 -14.06 -3.73
N GLN A 66 14.72 -14.07 -5.06
CA GLN A 66 14.16 -15.18 -5.84
C GLN A 66 12.75 -15.56 -5.34
N ASP A 67 12.52 -16.82 -4.98
CA ASP A 67 11.25 -17.35 -4.48
C ASP A 67 11.22 -17.57 -2.96
N ARG A 68 12.18 -16.99 -2.23
CA ARG A 68 12.20 -17.03 -0.78
C ARG A 68 11.05 -16.21 -0.20
N ASP A 69 10.39 -16.77 0.81
CA ASP A 69 9.29 -16.10 1.51
C ASP A 69 9.82 -14.89 2.29
N LEU A 70 8.98 -13.85 2.42
CA LEU A 70 9.33 -12.64 3.15
C LEU A 70 9.27 -12.86 4.66
N THR A 71 10.24 -13.61 5.20
CA THR A 71 10.41 -13.81 6.63
C THR A 71 11.22 -12.66 7.25
N PRO A 72 11.11 -12.43 8.57
CA PRO A 72 11.96 -11.47 9.27
C PRO A 72 13.45 -11.74 9.06
N GLU A 73 13.87 -13.00 9.08
CA GLU A 73 15.27 -13.42 8.89
C GLU A 73 15.78 -13.03 7.51
N LEU A 74 14.96 -13.26 6.47
CA LEU A 74 15.31 -12.82 5.12
C LEU A 74 15.45 -11.30 5.05
N LEU A 75 14.53 -10.55 5.66
CA LEU A 75 14.56 -9.09 5.62
C LEU A 75 15.78 -8.51 6.34
N LYS A 76 16.28 -9.15 7.41
CA LYS A 76 17.55 -8.79 8.06
C LYS A 76 18.72 -8.86 7.07
N GLU A 77 18.76 -9.82 6.14
CA GLU A 77 19.80 -9.90 5.10
C GLU A 77 19.84 -8.70 4.16
N PHE A 78 18.73 -7.98 3.99
CA PHE A 78 18.61 -6.81 3.12
C PHE A 78 18.75 -5.48 3.87
N ARG A 79 18.64 -5.52 5.19
CA ARG A 79 18.54 -4.35 6.07
C ARG A 79 19.53 -4.49 7.25
N PRO A 80 20.84 -4.65 6.97
CA PRO A 80 21.83 -4.83 8.04
C PRO A 80 21.91 -3.64 9.00
N ASP A 81 21.51 -2.46 8.52
CA ASP A 81 21.58 -1.21 9.28
C ASP A 81 20.33 -0.93 10.12
N VAL A 82 19.31 -1.81 10.08
CA VAL A 82 18.12 -1.66 10.93
C VAL A 82 18.46 -2.17 12.33
N ILE A 83 18.56 -1.24 13.27
CA ILE A 83 18.73 -1.55 14.69
C ILE A 83 17.40 -2.09 15.23
N GLU A 84 17.42 -3.30 15.78
CA GLU A 84 16.28 -3.81 16.53
C GLU A 84 16.15 -3.02 17.83
N ILE A 85 15.14 -2.16 17.89
CA ILE A 85 14.79 -1.48 19.14
C ILE A 85 13.91 -2.46 19.93
N SER A 86 14.47 -3.02 20.99
CA SER A 86 13.69 -3.71 22.01
C SER A 86 12.96 -2.64 22.82
N VAL A 87 11.70 -2.36 22.48
CA VAL A 87 10.81 -1.61 23.36
C VAL A 87 10.29 -2.57 24.41
N ASP A 88 10.61 -2.32 25.68
CA ASP A 88 9.92 -2.98 26.77
C ASP A 88 8.51 -2.41 26.83
N THR A 89 7.55 -3.15 26.29
CA THR A 89 6.16 -2.71 26.25
C THR A 89 5.47 -2.84 27.60
N SER A 90 6.10 -3.45 28.61
CA SER A 90 5.49 -3.58 29.94
C SER A 90 5.23 -2.21 30.60
N GLU A 91 6.09 -1.23 30.33
CA GLU A 91 5.98 0.16 30.80
C GLU A 91 4.94 1.00 30.00
N LEU A 92 4.46 0.50 28.85
CA LEU A 92 3.46 1.18 28.00
C LEU A 92 2.02 0.76 28.33
N PHE A 93 1.82 -0.19 29.25
CA PHE A 93 0.51 -0.67 29.70
C PHE A 93 0.11 -0.20 31.11
N GLU A 94 0.95 0.56 31.81
CA GLU A 94 0.67 0.95 33.21
C GLU A 94 -0.21 2.20 33.39
N SER A 95 -0.83 2.71 32.33
CA SER A 95 -1.94 3.64 32.47
C SER A 95 -3.18 3.13 31.73
N ASP A 96 -3.89 2.20 32.37
CA ASP A 96 -5.34 2.09 32.26
C ASP A 96 -6.03 3.36 32.80
N ASP A 97 -5.62 4.55 32.34
CA ASP A 97 -6.52 5.71 32.30
C ASP A 97 -7.42 5.52 31.07
N VAL A 98 -8.22 4.46 31.14
CA VAL A 98 -9.47 4.32 30.41
C VAL A 98 -10.39 5.40 30.98
N LEU A 99 -10.18 6.65 30.57
CA LEU A 99 -11.28 7.59 30.53
C LEU A 99 -12.24 7.01 29.50
N ASP A 100 -13.27 6.37 30.04
CA ASP A 100 -14.58 6.13 29.47
C ASP A 100 -15.15 7.44 28.91
N THR A 101 -14.54 7.96 27.85
CA THR A 101 -15.21 8.88 26.96
C THR A 101 -15.98 7.99 25.99
N PRO A 102 -17.32 7.92 26.08
CA PRO A 102 -18.07 7.39 24.95
C PRO A 102 -17.66 8.25 23.76
N ARG A 103 -17.09 7.61 22.72
CA ARG A 103 -17.07 8.19 21.38
C ARG A 103 -18.52 8.36 20.96
N SER A 104 -19.15 9.44 21.42
CA SER A 104 -20.26 10.05 20.75
C SER A 104 -19.70 10.51 19.40
N VAL A 105 -19.75 9.60 18.43
CA VAL A 105 -19.77 10.00 17.03
C VAL A 105 -21.00 10.88 16.89
N HIS A 106 -20.81 12.18 17.05
CA HIS A 106 -21.76 13.17 16.58
C HIS A 106 -21.93 12.88 15.08
N PHE A 107 -23.03 12.20 14.77
CA PHE A 107 -23.56 12.11 13.42
C PHE A 107 -23.70 13.55 12.95
N LEU A 108 -22.82 13.95 12.02
CA LEU A 108 -22.92 15.25 11.38
C LEU A 108 -24.33 15.32 10.79
N PRO A 109 -25.19 16.29 11.17
CA PRO A 109 -26.50 16.36 10.55
C PRO A 109 -26.29 16.60 9.06
N GLU A 110 -26.85 15.68 8.25
CA GLU A 110 -27.16 15.94 6.85
C GLU A 110 -27.79 17.34 6.73
N PRO A 111 -27.35 18.21 5.80
CA PRO A 111 -28.02 19.48 5.60
C PRO A 111 -29.36 19.24 4.89
N HIS A 112 -30.39 18.93 5.66
CA HIS A 112 -31.77 19.22 5.32
C HIS A 112 -32.12 20.51 6.06
N GLN A 113 -32.72 21.55 5.51
CA GLN A 113 -33.40 21.80 4.24
C GLN A 113 -33.88 23.28 4.34
N LYS A 114 -34.44 23.77 3.23
CA LYS A 114 -35.65 24.61 3.11
C LYS A 114 -35.41 25.91 2.34
N THR A 115 -35.87 25.95 1.09
CA THR A 115 -37.06 26.71 0.59
C THR A 115 -36.90 28.20 0.83
N THR A 116 -36.95 29.10 -0.15
CA THR A 116 -38.10 29.46 -1.02
C THR A 116 -37.56 30.26 -2.21
N ASP A 117 -38.21 30.37 -3.38
CA ASP A 117 -39.29 31.33 -3.62
C ASP A 117 -40.06 31.05 -4.93
N ARG A 118 -41.39 31.11 -4.78
CA ARG A 118 -42.39 31.77 -5.64
C ARG A 118 -42.59 31.33 -7.10
N GLU A 119 -43.72 30.64 -7.28
CA GLU A 119 -44.80 30.90 -8.24
C GLU A 119 -44.48 31.70 -9.52
N ALA A 120 -44.64 31.03 -10.66
CA ALA A 120 -45.37 31.59 -11.80
C ALA A 120 -46.23 30.48 -12.41
N THR A 121 -47.46 30.35 -11.91
CA THR A 121 -48.54 29.73 -12.69
C THR A 121 -49.29 30.87 -13.37
N GLU A 122 -49.14 30.99 -14.68
CA GLU A 122 -50.06 31.77 -15.50
C GLU A 122 -50.86 30.83 -16.39
N THR A 123 -52.18 30.93 -16.22
CA THR A 123 -53.25 30.72 -17.21
C THR A 123 -53.60 29.30 -17.69
N ARG A 124 -54.52 28.70 -16.93
CA ARG A 124 -55.91 28.34 -17.30
C ARG A 124 -56.20 27.92 -18.75
N ALA A 125 -56.74 26.71 -18.88
CA ALA A 125 -57.41 26.17 -20.06
C ALA A 125 -58.60 27.02 -20.54
N GLY A 126 -58.75 27.07 -21.86
CA GLY A 126 -59.87 27.63 -22.62
C GLY A 126 -59.60 27.45 -24.10
#